data_AF-A0A373BB58-F1
#
_entry.id   AF-A0A373BB58-F1
#
_cell.length_a   1.000
_cell.length_b   1.000
_cell.length_c   1.000
_cell.angle_alpha   90.00
_cell.angle_beta   90.00
_cell.angle_gamma   90.00
#
_symmetry.space_group_name_H-M   'P 1'
#
loop_
_entity.id
_entity.type
_entity.pdbx_description
1 polymer ?
#
loop_
_entity_poly.entity_id
_entity_poly.type
_entity_poly.pdbx_seq_one_letter_code
_entity_poly.pdbx_strand_id
1 'polypeptide(L)'
;MLGTACSRDTNRIEENTLQQSQEQSVILQTETEEFDIPATKESSLEQEVLLALEEPSETAGLSEAEYMEEPTEASEERIEQLLKQAETDADQDRYYIVEAIDNEEANKRDTDAKLFIKEQYPDYFSSTELLERGIKYGHYEETIYSEFADKNNGYGKYYQMGKILSDTTQRIYMGTSSLDDDDVMEQLTQLEELLRFFYRDYYGNNSKK
;
A
#
# COMPACT_ATOMS: atom_id res chain seq x y z
N MET A 1 53.69 -54.28 -23.17
CA MET A 1 53.10 -53.91 -24.48
C MET A 1 52.28 -52.64 -24.22
N LEU A 2 52.82 -51.43 -24.35
CA LEU A 2 53.18 -50.63 -25.54
C LEU A 2 51.99 -50.32 -26.48
N GLY A 3 51.73 -49.01 -26.66
CA GLY A 3 50.79 -48.36 -27.58
C GLY A 3 49.84 -47.37 -26.85
N THR A 4 50.14 -46.10 -26.50
CA THR A 4 50.40 -44.85 -27.29
C THR A 4 49.47 -44.70 -28.50
N ALA A 5 48.80 -43.59 -28.83
CA ALA A 5 48.99 -42.13 -28.66
C ALA A 5 47.60 -41.44 -28.91
N CYS A 6 47.16 -40.36 -28.24
CA CYS A 6 47.59 -38.94 -28.24
C CYS A 6 46.77 -38.03 -29.20
N SER A 7 46.18 -36.99 -28.58
CA SER A 7 46.01 -35.59 -29.02
C SER A 7 45.09 -35.20 -30.19
N ARG A 8 44.17 -34.26 -29.89
CA ARG A 8 44.15 -32.94 -30.54
C ARG A 8 43.66 -31.89 -29.53
N ASP A 9 44.59 -31.13 -28.99
CA ASP A 9 44.36 -29.85 -28.35
C ASP A 9 44.29 -28.71 -29.38
N THR A 10 43.70 -27.61 -28.92
CA THR A 10 44.06 -26.20 -29.15
C THR A 10 43.19 -25.31 -30.05
N ASN A 11 42.82 -24.20 -29.40
CA ASN A 11 42.63 -22.83 -29.88
C ASN A 11 41.27 -22.54 -30.56
N ARG A 12 40.56 -21.47 -30.19
CA ARG A 12 41.07 -20.10 -30.01
C ARG A 12 40.05 -19.24 -29.26
N ILE A 13 40.49 -18.67 -28.14
CA ILE A 13 39.92 -17.45 -27.57
C ILE A 13 40.50 -16.30 -28.39
N GLU A 14 39.64 -15.42 -28.90
CA GLU A 14 40.05 -14.07 -29.29
C GLU A 14 39.18 -13.05 -28.58
N GLU A 15 39.86 -12.21 -27.81
CA GLU A 15 39.36 -11.01 -27.20
C GLU A 15 39.17 -9.89 -28.26
N ASN A 16 38.34 -8.94 -27.87
CA ASN A 16 38.53 -7.50 -28.09
C ASN A 16 38.20 -6.90 -29.47
N THR A 17 37.04 -6.25 -29.53
CA THR A 17 36.99 -4.85 -29.99
C THR A 17 36.06 -4.03 -29.09
N LEU A 18 36.69 -3.35 -28.14
CA LEU A 18 36.24 -2.09 -27.57
C LEU A 18 35.97 -1.08 -28.71
N GLN A 19 34.74 -0.60 -28.85
CA GLN A 19 34.45 0.65 -29.57
C GLN A 19 33.34 1.38 -28.80
N GLN A 20 33.76 2.13 -27.77
CA GLN A 20 33.78 3.59 -27.76
C GLN A 20 32.40 4.24 -27.88
N SER A 21 31.96 4.71 -26.71
CA SER A 21 31.07 5.84 -26.46
C SER A 21 31.00 6.86 -27.60
N GLN A 22 29.78 7.16 -28.03
CA GLN A 22 29.42 8.49 -28.48
C GLN A 22 28.20 8.96 -27.69
N GLU A 23 28.48 9.80 -26.70
CA GLU A 23 27.52 10.71 -26.11
C GLU A 23 26.96 11.61 -27.22
N GLN A 24 25.64 11.62 -27.40
CA GLN A 24 24.95 12.76 -27.99
C GLN A 24 23.81 13.20 -27.09
N SER A 25 24.16 14.15 -26.22
CA SER A 25 23.28 15.13 -25.63
C SER A 25 22.41 15.77 -26.71
N VAL A 26 21.10 15.55 -26.68
CA VAL A 26 20.14 16.42 -27.37
C VAL A 26 19.29 17.11 -26.32
N ILE A 27 19.51 18.42 -26.24
CA ILE A 27 18.84 19.36 -25.37
C ILE A 27 17.45 19.67 -25.94
N LEU A 28 16.49 19.76 -25.01
CA LEU A 28 15.13 20.28 -25.12
C LEU A 28 14.84 21.23 -26.29
N GLN A 29 13.72 20.96 -26.98
CA GLN A 29 12.88 22.01 -27.55
C GLN A 29 11.46 21.81 -27.05
N THR A 30 11.08 22.62 -26.06
CA THR A 30 9.69 22.87 -25.69
C THR A 30 9.12 23.83 -26.72
N GLU A 31 8.23 23.35 -27.59
CA GLU A 31 7.35 24.25 -28.33
C GLU A 31 6.28 24.76 -27.38
N THR A 32 6.47 26.00 -26.91
CA THR A 32 5.44 26.81 -26.28
C THR A 32 4.44 27.23 -27.36
N GLU A 33 3.28 26.58 -27.39
CA GLU A 33 2.13 27.07 -28.14
C GLU A 33 1.46 28.18 -27.32
N GLU A 34 1.60 29.40 -27.84
CA GLU A 34 1.02 30.64 -27.36
C GLU A 34 -0.50 30.59 -27.56
N PHE A 35 -1.25 30.48 -26.46
CA PHE A 35 -2.71 30.66 -26.50
C PHE A 35 -3.04 32.10 -26.07
N ASP A 36 -3.43 32.90 -27.06
CA ASP A 36 -3.94 34.26 -26.92
C ASP A 36 -5.15 34.30 -25.98
N ILE A 37 -5.06 35.10 -24.92
CA ILE A 37 -6.18 35.44 -24.04
C ILE A 37 -6.81 36.74 -24.56
N PRO A 38 -8.05 36.74 -25.07
CA PRO A 38 -8.78 37.98 -25.25
C PRO A 38 -9.30 38.47 -23.89
N ALA A 39 -8.73 39.57 -23.41
CA ALA A 39 -9.35 40.40 -22.38
C ALA A 39 -10.64 41.04 -22.94
N THR A 40 -11.76 40.92 -22.21
CA THR A 40 -12.74 41.98 -21.92
C THR A 40 -14.06 41.39 -21.40
N LYS A 41 -14.40 41.66 -20.15
CA LYS A 41 -15.49 42.57 -19.75
C LYS A 41 -15.75 42.45 -18.25
N GLU A 42 -15.67 43.60 -17.59
CA GLU A 42 -16.27 43.82 -16.28
C GLU A 42 -17.75 43.44 -16.30
N SER A 43 -18.18 42.69 -15.28
CA SER A 43 -19.56 42.64 -14.87
C SER A 43 -19.62 42.79 -13.35
N SER A 44 -19.98 44.01 -12.98
CA SER A 44 -20.36 44.48 -11.65
C SER A 44 -21.47 43.63 -11.05
N LEU A 45 -21.24 43.06 -9.87
CA LEU A 45 -22.29 42.74 -8.91
C LEU A 45 -21.79 43.07 -7.50
N GLU A 46 -22.23 44.23 -7.02
CA GLU A 46 -22.22 44.60 -5.62
C GLU A 46 -23.02 43.55 -4.82
N GLN A 47 -22.38 42.93 -3.82
CA GLN A 47 -23.10 42.27 -2.73
C GLN A 47 -22.63 42.90 -1.42
N GLU A 48 -23.48 43.79 -0.92
CA GLU A 48 -23.42 44.29 0.46
C GLU A 48 -23.70 43.10 1.41
N VAL A 49 -22.67 42.62 2.09
CA VAL A 49 -22.83 41.74 3.27
C VAL A 49 -22.84 42.63 4.49
N LEU A 50 -24.05 42.94 4.97
CA LEU A 50 -24.26 43.64 6.23
C LEU A 50 -23.79 42.75 7.40
N LEU A 51 -22.79 43.24 8.12
CA LEU A 51 -22.41 42.77 9.46
C LEU A 51 -23.61 42.92 10.41
N ALA A 52 -24.06 41.83 10.99
CA ALA A 52 -24.74 41.83 12.28
C ALA A 52 -23.90 41.02 13.26
N LEU A 53 -23.06 41.73 14.02
CA LEU A 53 -22.43 41.25 15.24
C LEU A 53 -23.49 41.24 16.33
N GLU A 54 -23.96 40.06 16.71
CA GLU A 54 -24.69 39.87 17.98
C GLU A 54 -24.36 38.48 18.54
N GLU A 55 -23.31 38.43 19.35
CA GLU A 55 -23.16 37.47 20.44
C GLU A 55 -23.45 38.22 21.75
N PRO A 56 -23.90 37.60 22.85
CA PRO A 56 -23.48 36.26 23.27
C PRO A 56 -24.58 35.37 23.88
N SER A 57 -24.37 34.05 23.86
CA SER A 57 -24.90 33.21 24.94
C SER A 57 -24.08 31.93 25.05
N GLU A 58 -23.26 31.88 26.10
CA GLU A 58 -22.77 30.65 26.69
C GLU A 58 -23.95 29.70 26.92
N THR A 59 -24.00 28.61 26.18
CA THR A 59 -24.59 27.37 26.66
C THR A 59 -23.55 26.30 26.45
N ALA A 60 -23.06 25.76 27.57
CA ALA A 60 -22.15 24.65 27.67
C ALA A 60 -22.37 23.63 26.55
N GLY A 61 -21.45 23.62 25.59
CA GLY A 61 -21.28 22.51 24.68
C GLY A 61 -20.85 21.32 25.52
N LEU A 62 -21.82 20.49 25.88
CA LEU A 62 -21.56 19.12 26.27
C LEU A 62 -20.68 18.55 25.17
N SER A 63 -19.47 18.16 25.56
CA SER A 63 -18.59 17.33 24.75
C SER A 63 -19.44 16.26 24.07
N GLU A 64 -19.53 16.33 22.75
CA GLU A 64 -19.98 15.24 21.91
C GLU A 64 -18.92 14.15 22.09
N ALA A 65 -19.11 13.33 23.14
CA ALA A 65 -18.42 12.06 23.21
C ALA A 65 -18.87 11.34 21.93
N GLU A 66 -17.93 11.10 21.02
CA GLU A 66 -18.15 10.23 19.87
C GLU A 66 -18.79 8.96 20.41
N TYR A 67 -20.06 8.78 20.08
CA TYR A 67 -20.84 7.64 20.50
C TYR A 67 -20.33 6.48 19.63
N MET A 68 -19.32 5.77 20.14
CA MET A 68 -18.86 4.51 19.57
C MET A 68 -20.06 3.56 19.63
N GLU A 69 -20.72 3.36 18.49
CA GLU A 69 -21.82 2.42 18.34
C GLU A 69 -21.30 1.04 18.77
N GLU A 70 -21.98 0.39 19.72
CA GLU A 70 -21.59 -0.97 20.11
C GLU A 70 -21.60 -1.89 18.88
N PRO A 71 -20.63 -2.81 18.75
CA PRO A 71 -20.60 -3.74 17.63
C PRO A 71 -21.93 -4.46 17.49
N THR A 72 -22.46 -4.48 16.27
CA THR A 72 -23.74 -5.12 15.97
C THR A 72 -23.52 -6.57 15.55
N GLU A 73 -24.52 -7.44 15.75
CA GLU A 73 -24.49 -8.80 15.20
C GLU A 73 -24.25 -8.80 13.67
N ALA A 74 -24.73 -7.75 12.97
CA ALA A 74 -24.50 -7.58 11.54
C ALA A 74 -23.04 -7.28 11.17
N SER A 75 -22.32 -6.50 11.99
CA SER A 75 -20.89 -6.25 11.76
C SER A 75 -20.04 -7.50 12.00
N GLU A 76 -20.37 -8.31 13.00
CA GLU A 76 -19.70 -9.58 13.26
C GLU A 76 -19.88 -10.57 12.09
N GLU A 77 -21.12 -10.76 11.63
CA GLU A 77 -21.41 -11.64 10.48
C GLU A 77 -20.69 -11.16 9.22
N ARG A 78 -20.61 -9.84 9.00
CA ARG A 78 -19.91 -9.26 7.86
C ARG A 78 -18.41 -9.52 7.93
N ILE A 79 -17.78 -9.36 9.09
CA ILE A 79 -16.36 -9.70 9.29
C ILE A 79 -16.15 -11.19 9.01
N GLU A 80 -16.98 -12.08 9.57
CA GLU A 80 -16.86 -13.53 9.35
C GLU A 80 -16.91 -13.89 7.86
N GLN A 81 -17.81 -13.28 7.10
CA GLN A 81 -17.90 -13.46 5.65
C GLN A 81 -16.63 -13.00 4.92
N LEU A 82 -16.07 -11.85 5.30
CA LEU A 82 -14.84 -11.31 4.69
C LEU A 82 -13.63 -12.21 4.99
N LEU A 83 -13.48 -12.63 6.24
CA LEU A 83 -12.40 -13.51 6.67
C LEU A 83 -12.47 -14.86 5.95
N LYS A 84 -13.65 -15.49 5.93
CA LYS A 84 -13.84 -16.78 5.26
C LYS A 84 -13.57 -16.73 3.75
N GLN A 85 -13.96 -15.64 3.09
CA GLN A 85 -13.64 -15.45 1.67
C GLN A 85 -12.13 -15.29 1.46
N ALA A 86 -11.48 -14.45 2.28
CA ALA A 86 -10.03 -14.24 2.22
C ALA A 86 -9.25 -15.54 2.49
N GLU A 87 -9.65 -16.32 3.48
CA GLU A 87 -9.05 -17.62 3.80
C GLU A 87 -9.22 -18.61 2.64
N THR A 88 -10.41 -18.68 2.05
CA THR A 88 -10.68 -19.55 0.88
C THR A 88 -9.81 -19.16 -0.32
N ASP A 89 -9.72 -17.86 -0.63
CA ASP A 89 -8.88 -17.34 -1.71
C ASP A 89 -7.39 -17.65 -1.41
N ALA A 90 -6.94 -17.41 -0.18
CA ALA A 90 -5.56 -17.64 0.23
C ALA A 90 -5.18 -19.12 0.21
N ASP A 91 -6.03 -20.03 0.67
CA ASP A 91 -5.77 -21.47 0.65
C ASP A 91 -5.62 -22.01 -0.78
N GLN A 92 -6.38 -21.48 -1.73
CA GLN A 92 -6.26 -21.83 -3.14
C GLN A 92 -4.97 -21.29 -3.75
N ASP A 93 -4.59 -20.06 -3.38
CA ASP A 93 -3.47 -19.33 -3.98
C ASP A 93 -2.12 -19.70 -3.35
N ARG A 94 -2.08 -20.11 -2.07
CA ARG A 94 -0.85 -20.27 -1.27
C ARG A 94 0.23 -21.08 -1.96
N TYR A 95 -0.13 -22.22 -2.56
CA TYR A 95 0.84 -23.06 -3.27
C TYR A 95 1.50 -22.31 -4.43
N TYR A 96 0.72 -21.56 -5.22
CA TYR A 96 1.27 -20.81 -6.35
C TYR A 96 2.15 -19.66 -5.91
N ILE A 97 1.70 -18.91 -4.89
CA ILE A 97 2.42 -17.74 -4.38
C ILE A 97 3.71 -18.12 -3.65
N VAL A 98 3.65 -19.08 -2.72
CA VAL A 98 4.80 -19.44 -1.89
C VAL A 98 5.87 -20.18 -2.70
N GLU A 99 5.47 -21.06 -3.62
CA GLU A 99 6.41 -21.77 -4.51
C GLU A 99 6.84 -20.92 -5.72
N ALA A 100 6.34 -19.68 -5.84
CA ALA A 100 6.58 -18.78 -6.95
C ALA A 100 6.28 -19.43 -8.32
N ILE A 101 5.19 -20.21 -8.37
CA ILE A 101 4.68 -20.83 -9.59
C ILE A 101 3.76 -19.83 -10.27
N ASP A 102 4.02 -19.54 -11.53
CA ASP A 102 3.24 -18.57 -12.28
C ASP A 102 1.77 -19.00 -12.42
N ASN A 103 0.89 -18.24 -11.75
CA ASN A 103 -0.55 -18.36 -11.83
C ASN A 103 -1.11 -16.94 -11.88
N GLU A 104 -1.62 -16.54 -13.04
CA GLU A 104 -2.05 -15.16 -13.29
C GLU A 104 -3.08 -14.67 -12.27
N GLU A 105 -4.05 -15.51 -11.90
CA GLU A 105 -5.11 -15.13 -10.97
C GLU A 105 -4.61 -14.98 -9.53
N ALA A 106 -3.83 -15.95 -9.05
CA ALA A 106 -3.23 -15.90 -7.72
C ALA A 106 -2.26 -14.71 -7.62
N ASN A 107 -1.36 -14.57 -8.59
CA ASN A 107 -0.38 -13.48 -8.65
C ASN A 107 -1.05 -12.12 -8.65
N LYS A 108 -2.17 -11.98 -9.37
CA LYS A 108 -2.95 -10.76 -9.37
C LYS A 108 -3.57 -10.48 -8.00
N ARG A 109 -4.18 -11.47 -7.34
CA ARG A 109 -4.78 -11.27 -6.00
C ARG A 109 -3.75 -10.88 -4.94
N ASP A 110 -2.61 -11.56 -4.92
CA ASP A 110 -1.47 -11.22 -4.03
C ASP A 110 -0.89 -9.84 -4.35
N THR A 111 -0.75 -9.49 -5.63
CA THR A 111 -0.32 -8.15 -6.02
C THR A 111 -1.33 -7.07 -5.61
N ASP A 112 -2.63 -7.29 -5.85
CA ASP A 112 -3.69 -6.36 -5.50
C ASP A 112 -3.76 -6.14 -3.98
N ALA A 113 -3.59 -7.21 -3.19
CA ALA A 113 -3.52 -7.12 -1.73
C ALA A 113 -2.32 -6.26 -1.29
N LYS A 114 -1.11 -6.58 -1.74
CA LYS A 114 0.12 -5.82 -1.39
C LYS A 114 0.05 -4.36 -1.82
N LEU A 115 -0.49 -4.08 -3.02
CA LEU A 115 -0.69 -2.72 -3.50
C LEU A 115 -1.71 -1.97 -2.66
N PHE A 116 -2.82 -2.61 -2.27
CA PHE A 116 -3.78 -1.99 -1.35
C PHE A 116 -3.10 -1.58 -0.04
N ILE A 117 -2.34 -2.49 0.59
CA ILE A 117 -1.63 -2.16 1.84
C ILE A 117 -0.68 -0.98 1.60
N LYS A 118 0.10 -0.98 0.53
CA LYS A 118 1.05 0.09 0.24
C LYS A 118 0.38 1.44 -0.07
N GLU A 119 -0.57 1.45 -0.98
CA GLU A 119 -1.11 2.68 -1.59
C GLU A 119 -2.16 3.36 -0.72
N GLN A 120 -2.85 2.60 0.14
CA GLN A 120 -3.85 3.16 1.04
C GLN A 120 -3.28 3.55 2.41
N TYR A 121 -1.98 3.40 2.65
CA TYR A 121 -1.39 3.84 3.92
C TYR A 121 -1.35 5.37 4.02
N PRO A 122 -1.80 6.00 5.13
CA PRO A 122 -2.45 5.41 6.33
C PRO A 122 -4.00 5.47 6.31
N ASP A 123 -4.60 5.82 5.17
CA ASP A 123 -6.01 6.20 4.99
C ASP A 123 -7.04 5.04 5.03
N TYR A 124 -6.67 3.81 5.44
CA TYR A 124 -7.55 2.63 5.44
C TYR A 124 -8.87 2.81 6.22
N PHE A 125 -8.90 3.75 7.15
CA PHE A 125 -10.00 3.95 8.09
C PHE A 125 -10.96 5.06 7.65
N SER A 126 -10.71 5.66 6.48
CA SER A 126 -11.49 6.79 5.96
C SER A 126 -12.90 6.40 5.48
N SER A 127 -13.17 5.11 5.32
CA SER A 127 -14.51 4.62 4.96
C SER A 127 -14.70 3.15 5.32
N THR A 128 -15.97 2.74 5.45
CA THR A 128 -16.36 1.33 5.62
C THR A 128 -15.82 0.44 4.51
N GLU A 129 -15.78 0.91 3.25
CA GLU A 129 -15.23 0.11 2.14
C GLU A 129 -13.74 -0.17 2.32
N LEU A 130 -12.96 0.83 2.75
CA LEU A 130 -11.53 0.66 3.00
C LEU A 130 -11.27 -0.23 4.22
N LEU A 131 -12.09 -0.12 5.27
CA LEU A 131 -12.04 -1.03 6.41
C LEU A 131 -12.29 -2.48 5.98
N GLU A 132 -13.37 -2.73 5.23
CA GLU A 132 -13.69 -4.09 4.74
C GLU A 132 -12.60 -4.65 3.82
N ARG A 133 -12.03 -3.81 2.94
CA ARG A 133 -10.88 -4.21 2.12
C ARG A 133 -9.63 -4.48 2.95
N GLY A 134 -9.40 -3.70 4.00
CA GLY A 134 -8.29 -3.94 4.94
C GLY A 134 -8.44 -5.25 5.69
N ILE A 135 -9.64 -5.59 6.14
CA ILE A 135 -9.97 -6.88 6.76
C ILE A 135 -9.66 -8.00 5.77
N LYS A 136 -10.19 -7.89 4.54
CA LYS A 136 -10.04 -8.93 3.50
C LYS A 136 -8.59 -9.11 3.06
N TYR A 137 -7.92 -8.05 2.61
CA TYR A 137 -6.56 -8.15 2.08
C TYR A 137 -5.52 -8.39 3.18
N GLY A 138 -5.72 -7.83 4.36
CA GLY A 138 -4.88 -8.12 5.51
C GLY A 138 -4.93 -9.61 5.87
N HIS A 139 -6.13 -10.18 5.98
CA HIS A 139 -6.30 -11.58 6.33
C HIS A 139 -5.83 -12.54 5.23
N TYR A 140 -5.97 -12.14 3.96
CA TYR A 140 -5.43 -12.88 2.82
C TYR A 140 -3.89 -13.01 2.94
N GLU A 141 -3.17 -11.90 3.12
CA GLU A 141 -1.70 -11.91 3.28
C GLU A 141 -1.26 -12.68 4.54
N GLU A 142 -1.98 -12.50 5.66
CA GLU A 142 -1.75 -13.27 6.88
C GLU A 142 -1.85 -14.78 6.62
N THR A 143 -2.86 -15.21 5.87
CA THR A 143 -3.12 -16.63 5.60
C THR A 143 -2.09 -17.22 4.64
N ILE A 144 -1.79 -16.52 3.52
CA ILE A 144 -0.79 -16.94 2.53
C ILE A 144 0.57 -17.20 3.20
N TYR A 145 1.01 -16.27 4.06
CA TYR A 145 2.35 -16.29 4.64
C TYR A 145 2.42 -16.84 6.07
N SER A 146 1.36 -17.48 6.56
CA SER A 146 1.23 -18.00 7.93
C SER A 146 2.38 -18.93 8.37
N GLU A 147 2.91 -19.77 7.46
CA GLU A 147 4.06 -20.65 7.75
C GLU A 147 5.37 -19.88 8.06
N PHE A 148 5.41 -18.59 7.74
CA PHE A 148 6.56 -17.71 7.90
C PHE A 148 6.42 -16.75 9.09
N ALA A 149 5.39 -16.88 9.92
CA ALA A 149 5.07 -15.95 11.02
C ALA A 149 6.28 -15.63 11.93
N ASP A 150 7.09 -16.65 12.24
CA ASP A 150 8.27 -16.53 13.11
C ASP A 150 9.58 -16.25 12.36
N LYS A 151 9.50 -15.92 11.06
CA LYS A 151 10.68 -15.73 10.20
C LYS A 151 10.92 -14.25 9.94
N ASN A 152 12.14 -13.79 10.22
CA ASN A 152 12.57 -12.45 9.83
C ASN A 152 13.08 -12.43 8.37
N ASN A 153 12.20 -12.70 7.42
CA ASN A 153 12.46 -12.66 5.98
C ASN A 153 11.32 -11.92 5.25
N GLY A 154 11.38 -11.85 3.92
CA GLY A 154 10.33 -11.19 3.12
C GLY A 154 8.93 -11.75 3.39
N TYR A 155 8.77 -13.08 3.36
CA TYR A 155 7.48 -13.72 3.61
C TYR A 155 6.93 -13.46 5.01
N GLY A 156 7.75 -13.58 6.06
CA GLY A 156 7.32 -13.29 7.43
C GLY A 156 6.99 -11.81 7.65
N LYS A 157 7.57 -10.90 6.88
CA LYS A 157 7.20 -9.48 6.89
C LYS A 157 5.86 -9.22 6.19
N TYR A 158 5.56 -9.90 5.08
CA TYR A 158 4.22 -9.85 4.47
C TYR A 158 3.15 -10.40 5.41
N TYR A 159 3.43 -11.51 6.09
CA TYR A 159 2.57 -12.01 7.18
C TYR A 159 2.28 -10.92 8.23
N GLN A 160 3.32 -10.26 8.74
CA GLN A 160 3.16 -9.20 9.75
C GLN A 160 2.36 -8.01 9.23
N MET A 161 2.59 -7.58 7.98
CA MET A 161 1.81 -6.51 7.36
C MET A 161 0.33 -6.87 7.27
N GLY A 162 0.03 -8.07 6.77
CA GLY A 162 -1.33 -8.58 6.64
C GLY A 162 -2.05 -8.64 7.98
N LYS A 163 -1.40 -9.22 8.98
CA LYS A 163 -1.93 -9.34 10.34
C LYS A 163 -2.22 -7.98 10.96
N ILE A 164 -1.26 -7.05 10.95
CA ILE A 164 -1.46 -5.71 11.51
C ILE A 164 -2.65 -5.02 10.87
N LEU A 165 -2.72 -5.02 9.53
CA LEU A 165 -3.81 -4.38 8.82
C LEU A 165 -5.16 -5.02 9.15
N SER A 166 -5.25 -6.35 9.11
CA SER A 166 -6.50 -7.08 9.38
C SER A 166 -6.97 -6.82 10.81
N ASP A 167 -6.10 -7.01 11.81
CA ASP A 167 -6.44 -6.83 13.22
C ASP A 167 -6.93 -5.40 13.48
N THR A 168 -6.19 -4.40 12.99
CA THR A 168 -6.50 -2.98 13.26
C THR A 168 -7.82 -2.57 12.59
N THR A 169 -8.04 -2.98 11.34
CA THR A 169 -9.27 -2.65 10.61
C THR A 169 -10.48 -3.37 11.16
N GLN A 170 -10.35 -4.62 11.62
CA GLN A 170 -11.42 -5.32 12.35
C GLN A 170 -11.80 -4.56 13.63
N ARG A 171 -10.83 -4.16 14.45
CA ARG A 171 -11.11 -3.46 15.72
C ARG A 171 -11.82 -2.12 15.52
N ILE A 172 -11.38 -1.34 14.53
CA ILE A 172 -12.01 -0.05 14.18
C ILE A 172 -13.38 -0.25 13.55
N TYR A 173 -13.54 -1.23 12.65
CA TYR A 173 -14.85 -1.56 12.06
C TYR A 173 -15.88 -1.96 13.11
N MET A 174 -15.44 -2.66 14.16
CA MET A 174 -16.29 -3.07 15.28
C MET A 174 -16.54 -1.98 16.31
N GLY A 175 -15.95 -0.79 16.17
CA GLY A 175 -16.03 0.26 17.20
C GLY A 175 -15.38 -0.13 18.52
N THR A 176 -14.45 -1.10 18.52
CA THR A 176 -13.73 -1.57 19.72
C THR A 176 -12.40 -0.85 19.95
N SER A 177 -11.89 -0.16 18.92
CA SER A 177 -10.73 0.72 18.98
C SER A 177 -10.96 1.96 18.13
N SER A 178 -10.22 3.03 18.42
CA SER A 178 -10.20 4.29 17.68
C SER A 178 -8.81 4.58 17.09
N LEU A 179 -8.72 5.57 16.18
CA LEU A 179 -7.44 6.02 15.64
C LEU A 179 -6.56 6.76 16.64
N ASP A 180 -7.15 7.27 17.72
CA ASP A 180 -6.43 7.95 18.78
C ASP A 180 -5.92 6.98 19.86
N ASP A 181 -6.24 5.68 19.75
CA ASP A 181 -5.75 4.68 20.69
C ASP A 181 -4.25 4.42 20.48
N ASP A 182 -3.48 4.46 21.58
CA ASP A 182 -2.03 4.30 21.56
C ASP A 182 -1.58 2.99 20.87
N ASP A 183 -2.31 1.89 21.07
CA ASP A 183 -1.99 0.59 20.48
C ASP A 183 -2.24 0.56 18.97
N VAL A 184 -3.28 1.25 18.48
CA VAL A 184 -3.56 1.41 17.05
C VAL A 184 -2.44 2.23 16.39
N MET A 185 -2.03 3.34 17.02
CA MET A 185 -0.94 4.17 16.52
C MET A 185 0.41 3.44 16.51
N GLU A 186 0.66 2.60 17.52
CA GLU A 186 1.85 1.73 17.55
C GLU A 186 1.81 0.72 16.40
N GLN A 187 0.67 0.07 16.17
CA GLN A 187 0.48 -0.88 15.07
C GLN A 187 0.68 -0.22 13.70
N LEU A 188 0.15 0.99 13.48
CA LEU A 188 0.38 1.73 12.24
C LEU A 188 1.84 2.12 12.05
N THR A 189 2.54 2.48 13.12
CA THR A 189 3.98 2.74 13.07
C THR A 189 4.75 1.47 12.67
N GLN A 190 4.41 0.31 13.24
CA GLN A 190 5.01 -0.97 12.85
C GLN A 190 4.73 -1.31 11.37
N LEU A 191 3.50 -1.05 10.90
CA LEU A 191 3.13 -1.23 9.50
C LEU A 191 3.96 -0.31 8.58
N GLU A 192 4.19 0.95 8.98
CA GLU A 192 5.04 1.87 8.24
C GLU A 192 6.48 1.36 8.10
N GLU A 193 7.04 0.82 9.17
CA GLU A 193 8.40 0.25 9.14
C GLU A 193 8.51 -0.93 8.17
N LEU A 194 7.48 -1.78 8.12
CA LEU A 194 7.40 -2.90 7.16
C LEU A 194 7.24 -2.38 5.73
N LEU A 195 6.41 -1.36 5.51
CA LEU A 195 6.26 -0.72 4.20
C LEU A 195 7.56 -0.07 3.73
N ARG A 196 8.31 0.60 4.62
CA ARG A 196 9.64 1.16 4.33
C ARG A 196 10.66 0.09 3.99
N PHE A 197 10.56 -1.11 4.57
CA PHE A 197 11.43 -2.23 4.24
C PHE A 197 11.25 -2.68 2.78
N PHE A 198 10.01 -2.80 2.30
CA PHE A 198 9.73 -3.24 0.92
C PHE A 198 9.80 -2.12 -0.11
N TYR A 199 9.36 -0.91 0.26
CA TYR A 199 9.12 0.21 -0.65
C TYR A 199 9.94 1.43 -0.27
N ARG A 200 11.22 1.21 0.04
CA ARG A 200 12.17 2.24 0.52
C ARG A 200 12.16 3.52 -0.31
N ASP A 201 12.01 3.43 -1.63
CA ASP A 201 12.02 4.58 -2.53
C ASP A 201 10.74 5.45 -2.42
N TYR A 202 9.62 4.86 -1.97
CA TYR A 202 8.34 5.57 -1.82
C TYR A 202 8.27 6.36 -0.50
N TYR A 203 8.86 5.83 0.57
CA TYR A 203 8.89 6.46 1.91
C TYR A 203 10.24 7.13 2.24
N GLY A 204 11.24 7.03 1.37
CA GLY A 204 12.62 7.45 1.62
C GLY A 204 13.00 8.88 1.22
N ASN A 205 12.14 9.62 0.51
CA ASN A 205 12.49 10.92 -0.08
C ASN A 205 12.04 12.17 0.71
N ASN A 206 11.82 12.05 2.03
CA ASN A 206 11.70 13.21 2.93
C ASN A 206 12.93 13.41 3.83
N SER A 207 14.05 12.73 3.55
CA SER A 207 15.33 13.12 4.14
C SER A 207 15.90 14.32 3.36
N LYS A 208 15.55 15.52 3.83
CA LYS A 208 16.21 16.79 3.47
C LYS A 208 17.72 16.60 3.26
N LYS A 209 18.22 17.03 2.11
CA LYS A 209 19.52 17.69 1.97
C LYS A 209 19.56 18.55 0.73
#